data_AF-Q11H58-F1
#
_entry.id   AF-Q11H58-F1
#
_cell.length_a   1.000
_cell.length_b   1.000
_cell.length_c   1.000
_cell.angle_alpha   90.00
_cell.angle_beta   90.00
_cell.angle_gamma   90.00
#
_symmetry.space_group_name_H-M   'P 1'
#
loop_
_entity.id
_entity.type
_entity.pdbx_description
1 polymer ?
#
loop_
_entity_poly.entity_id
_entity_poly.type
_entity_poly.pdbx_seq_one_letter_code
_entity_poly.pdbx_strand_id
1 'polypeptide(L)'
;MVLFGGKPMRFPAAVGVVLLAGLAGCQTLTPAERRALDEQQCRSYGFRPNTDAFAECLQRIDLNRQAEYRFRMAEMDRWNEPLVLYRPIIVRRD
;
A
#
# COMPACT_ATOMS: atom_id res chain seq x y z
N MET A 1 -6.41 -26.69 -1.08
CA MET A 1 -7.47 -27.61 -0.62
C MET A 1 -8.34 -26.84 0.37
N VAL A 2 -9.48 -26.31 -0.09
CA VAL A 2 -10.47 -25.63 0.77
C VAL A 2 -11.43 -26.72 1.25
N LEU A 3 -11.30 -27.12 2.52
CA LEU A 3 -12.18 -28.10 3.14
C LEU A 3 -13.44 -27.39 3.64
N PHE A 4 -14.42 -27.19 2.74
CA PHE A 4 -15.82 -27.05 3.16
C PHE A 4 -16.48 -28.42 3.00
N GLY A 5 -17.04 -28.93 4.10
CA GLY A 5 -17.53 -30.30 4.22
C GLY A 5 -18.41 -30.78 3.08
N GLY A 6 -18.01 -31.92 2.50
CA GLY A 6 -18.90 -33.03 2.16
C GLY A 6 -19.97 -32.88 1.08
N LYS A 7 -20.05 -31.79 0.31
CA LYS A 7 -20.98 -31.67 -0.84
C LYS A 7 -20.27 -31.20 -2.11
N PRO A 8 -20.57 -31.77 -3.29
CA PRO A 8 -19.95 -31.35 -4.54
C PRO A 8 -20.44 -29.95 -4.91
N MET A 9 -19.65 -28.93 -4.56
CA MET A 9 -19.86 -27.55 -4.96
C MET A 9 -19.68 -27.46 -6.48
N ARG A 10 -20.76 -27.11 -7.20
CA ARG A 10 -20.72 -26.92 -8.65
C ARG A 10 -19.67 -25.85 -8.96
N PHE A 11 -18.71 -26.14 -9.84
CA PHE A 11 -17.59 -25.28 -10.22
C PHE A 11 -17.86 -23.76 -10.34
N PRO A 12 -18.99 -23.28 -10.92
CA PRO A 12 -19.26 -21.83 -10.97
C PRO A 12 -19.51 -21.20 -9.59
N ALA A 13 -20.07 -21.96 -8.64
CA ALA A 13 -20.29 -21.48 -7.28
C ALA A 13 -18.98 -21.35 -6.50
N ALA A 14 -18.00 -22.22 -6.76
CA ALA A 14 -16.68 -22.13 -6.15
C ALA A 14 -15.92 -20.87 -6.62
N VAL A 15 -16.01 -20.53 -7.91
CA VAL A 15 -15.40 -19.31 -8.47
C VAL A 15 -16.04 -18.05 -7.88
N GLY A 16 -17.36 -18.01 -7.75
CA GLY A 16 -18.08 -16.89 -7.13
C GLY A 16 -17.67 -16.64 -5.67
N VAL A 17 -17.53 -17.70 -4.87
CA VAL A 17 -17.11 -17.58 -3.46
C VAL A 17 -15.66 -17.07 -3.33
N VAL A 18 -14.75 -17.51 -4.20
CA VAL A 18 -13.35 -17.05 -4.18
C VAL A 18 -13.25 -15.57 -4.58
N LEU A 19 -14.01 -15.13 -5.60
CA LEU A 19 -14.06 -13.72 -6.00
C LEU A 19 -14.60 -12.82 -4.88
N LEU A 20 -15.68 -13.23 -4.22
CA LEU A 20 -16.24 -12.49 -3.09
C LEU A 20 -15.29 -12.45 -1.88
N ALA A 21 -14.59 -13.55 -1.59
CA ALA A 21 -13.56 -13.58 -0.55
C ALA A 21 -12.35 -12.69 -0.89
N GLY A 22 -11.96 -12.62 -2.17
CA GLY A 22 -10.89 -11.74 -2.63
C GLY A 22 -11.23 -10.25 -2.47
N LEU A 23 -12.48 -9.86 -2.74
CA LEU A 23 -12.97 -8.49 -2.56
C LEU A 23 -13.08 -8.10 -1.08
N ALA A 24 -13.44 -9.04 -0.20
CA ALA A 24 -13.44 -8.83 1.25
C ALA A 24 -12.03 -8.70 1.85
N GLY A 25 -10.98 -9.08 1.12
CA GLY A 25 -9.59 -8.94 1.52
C GLY A 25 -9.06 -7.50 1.53
N CYS A 26 -9.80 -6.55 0.96
CA CYS A 26 -9.55 -5.11 1.13
C CYS A 26 -9.94 -4.66 2.55
N GLN A 27 -9.22 -5.15 3.56
CA GLN A 27 -9.38 -4.77 4.95
C GLN A 27 -8.96 -3.30 5.09
N THR A 28 -9.93 -2.39 5.05
CA THR A 28 -9.70 -0.98 5.34
C THR A 28 -9.45 -0.84 6.84
N LEU A 29 -8.18 -0.93 7.27
CA LEU A 29 -7.82 -0.56 8.64
C LEU A 29 -8.35 0.85 8.90
N THR A 30 -9.24 0.97 9.89
CA THR A 30 -9.84 2.24 10.27
C THR A 30 -8.75 3.19 10.78
N PRO A 31 -8.94 4.52 10.69
CA PRO A 31 -7.92 5.47 11.17
C PRO A 31 -7.64 5.31 12.67
N ALA A 32 -8.66 4.95 13.47
CA ALA A 32 -8.50 4.70 14.90
C ALA A 32 -7.67 3.43 15.17
N GLU A 33 -7.93 2.33 14.45
CA GLU A 33 -7.20 1.09 14.59
C GLU A 33 -5.73 1.27 14.20
N ARG A 34 -5.46 1.98 13.10
CA ARG A 34 -4.08 2.32 12.70
C ARG A 34 -3.35 3.08 13.79
N ARG A 35 -3.99 4.09 14.37
CA ARG A 35 -3.40 4.86 15.46
C ARG A 35 -3.09 3.99 16.67
N ALA A 36 -3.99 3.07 17.03
CA ALA A 36 -3.76 2.14 18.13
C ALA A 36 -2.54 1.23 17.87
N LEU A 37 -2.36 0.76 16.64
CA LEU A 37 -1.19 -0.03 16.23
C LEU A 37 0.10 0.79 16.28
N ASP A 38 0.08 2.02 15.77
CA ASP A 38 1.23 2.93 15.80
C ASP A 38 1.63 3.25 17.25
N GLU A 39 0.66 3.47 18.14
CA GLU A 39 0.88 3.65 19.58
C GLU A 39 1.43 2.39 20.26
N GLN A 40 0.96 1.20 19.89
CA GLN A 40 1.53 -0.08 20.36
C GLN A 40 2.99 -0.24 19.92
N GLN A 41 3.32 0.14 18.70
CA GLN A 41 4.68 0.07 18.17
C GLN A 41 5.62 1.05 18.87
N CYS A 42 5.20 2.30 19.11
CA CYS A 42 6.00 3.22 19.90
C CYS A 42 6.18 2.75 21.36
N ARG A 43 5.16 2.12 21.96
CA ARG A 43 5.29 1.48 23.29
C ARG A 43 6.27 0.31 23.28
N SER A 44 6.32 -0.50 22.22
CA SER A 44 7.24 -1.64 22.14
C SER A 44 8.71 -1.21 22.01
N TYR A 45 8.96 -0.04 21.43
CA TYR A 45 10.29 0.59 21.46
C TYR A 45 10.68 1.19 22.82
N GLY A 46 9.76 1.23 23.79
CA GLY A 46 9.99 1.73 25.14
C GLY A 46 9.65 3.21 25.34
N PHE A 47 9.03 3.87 24.36
CA PHE A 47 8.58 5.25 24.53
C PHE A 47 7.37 5.32 25.48
N ARG A 48 7.40 6.29 26.40
CA ARG A 48 6.30 6.53 27.34
C ARG A 48 5.26 7.45 26.68
N PRO A 49 3.96 7.17 26.82
CA PRO A 49 2.92 8.03 26.27
C PRO A 49 2.98 9.44 26.89
N ASN A 50 2.43 10.43 26.19
CA ASN A 50 2.41 11.84 26.59
C ASN A 50 3.82 12.45 26.78
N THR A 51 4.78 12.06 25.95
CA THR A 51 6.12 12.65 25.90
C THR A 51 6.43 13.12 24.48
N ASP A 52 7.32 14.10 24.36
CA ASP A 52 7.76 14.60 23.05
C ASP A 52 8.40 13.47 22.22
N ALA A 53 9.16 12.59 22.86
CA ALA A 53 9.76 11.42 22.22
C ALA A 53 8.70 10.45 21.65
N PHE A 54 7.56 10.29 22.33
CA PHE A 54 6.45 9.47 21.83
C PHE A 54 5.75 10.13 20.64
N ALA A 55 5.56 11.46 20.69
CA ALA A 55 5.00 12.21 19.56
C ALA A 55 5.93 12.17 18.34
N GLU A 56 7.25 12.27 18.55
CA GLU A 56 8.26 12.14 17.50
C GLU A 56 8.24 10.73 16.88
N CYS A 57 8.16 9.67 17.70
CA CYS A 57 8.02 8.30 17.21
C CYS A 57 6.82 8.15 16.27
N LEU A 58 5.64 8.61 16.71
CA LEU A 58 4.42 8.58 15.88
C LEU A 58 4.58 9.40 14.60
N GLN A 59 5.12 10.62 14.70
CA GLN A 59 5.37 11.48 13.56
C GLN A 59 6.29 10.82 12.53
N ARG A 60 7.34 10.12 12.99
CA ARG A 60 8.29 9.43 12.12
C ARG A 60 7.64 8.28 11.35
N ILE A 61 6.74 7.53 12.00
CA ILE A 61 5.95 6.48 11.34
C ILE A 61 5.08 7.10 10.24
N ASP A 62 4.39 8.20 10.53
CA ASP A 62 3.54 8.89 9.55
C ASP A 62 4.34 9.44 8.37
N LEU A 63 5.51 10.03 8.64
CA LEU A 63 6.40 10.53 7.58
C LEU A 63 6.93 9.41 6.69
N ASN A 64 7.33 8.26 7.26
CA ASN A 64 7.76 7.10 6.48
C ASN A 64 6.63 6.60 5.58
N ARG A 65 5.43 6.48 6.14
CA ARG A 65 4.23 6.08 5.40
C ARG A 65 3.93 7.04 4.24
N GLN A 66 4.03 8.35 4.46
CA GLN A 66 3.87 9.36 3.40
C GLN A 66 4.97 9.26 2.33
N ALA A 67 6.21 8.97 2.72
CA ALA A 67 7.30 8.76 1.77
C ALA A 67 7.03 7.55 0.87
N GLU A 68 6.56 6.43 1.43
CA GLU A 68 6.14 5.25 0.65
C GLU A 68 5.00 5.56 -0.31
N TYR A 69 4.00 6.34 0.13
CA TYR A 69 2.91 6.78 -0.76
C TYR A 69 3.43 7.63 -1.91
N ARG A 70 4.29 8.62 -1.64
CA ARG A 70 4.90 9.47 -2.68
C ARG A 70 5.75 8.65 -3.64
N PHE A 71 6.53 7.70 -3.14
CA PHE A 71 7.34 6.81 -3.95
C PHE A 71 6.47 5.98 -4.90
N ARG A 72 5.41 5.35 -4.39
CA ARG A 72 4.48 4.57 -5.21
C ARG A 72 3.80 5.42 -6.28
N MET A 73 3.40 6.64 -5.94
CA MET A 73 2.80 7.58 -6.89
C MET A 73 3.79 7.97 -7.98
N ALA A 74 5.02 8.33 -7.61
CA ALA A 74 6.07 8.68 -8.57
C ALA A 74 6.45 7.49 -9.49
N GLU A 75 6.42 6.26 -8.97
CA GLU A 75 6.62 5.07 -9.78
C GLU A 75 5.49 4.85 -10.80
N MET A 76 4.24 5.10 -10.42
CA MET A 76 3.12 5.07 -11.37
C MET A 76 3.23 6.19 -12.41
N ASP A 77 3.61 7.40 -11.99
CA ASP A 77 3.80 8.53 -12.90
C ASP A 77 4.90 8.26 -13.94
N ARG A 78 5.97 7.55 -13.57
CA ARG A 78 7.04 7.13 -14.50
C ARG A 78 6.50 6.32 -15.68
N TRP A 79 5.49 5.48 -15.47
CA TRP A 79 4.87 4.72 -16.57
C TRP A 79 3.96 5.55 -17.46
N ASN A 80 3.51 6.72 -16.97
CA ASN A 80 2.70 7.67 -17.71
C ASN A 80 3.53 8.78 -18.37
N GLU A 81 4.83 8.89 -18.04
CA GLU A 81 5.71 9.89 -18.63
C GLU A 81 6.07 9.51 -20.09
N PRO A 82 5.82 10.39 -21.07
CA PRO A 82 6.13 10.09 -22.47
C PRO A 82 7.64 10.04 -22.68
N LEU A 83 8.13 8.96 -23.30
CA LEU A 83 9.53 8.86 -23.71
C LEU A 83 9.83 9.90 -24.82
N VAL A 84 10.56 10.96 -24.48
CA VAL A 84 10.99 11.99 -25.44
C VAL A 84 12.36 11.62 -26.03
N LEU A 85 12.36 11.12 -27.28
CA LEU A 85 13.57 10.86 -28.05
C LEU A 85 13.96 12.09 -28.89
N TYR A 86 14.94 12.86 -28.44
CA TYR A 86 15.51 13.94 -29.26
C TYR A 86 16.31 13.34 -30.41
N ARG A 87 15.92 13.64 -31.66
CA ARG A 87 16.70 13.31 -32.86
C ARG A 87 17.43 14.56 -33.36
N PRO A 88 18.76 14.56 -33.45
CA PRO A 88 19.47 15.69 -34.03
C PRO A 88 19.16 15.82 -35.52
N ILE A 89 18.91 17.04 -35.98
CA ILE A 89 18.73 17.38 -37.39
C ILE A 89 20.09 17.77 -37.95
N ILE A 90 20.62 16.99 -38.88
CA ILE A 90 21.88 17.30 -39.56
C ILE A 90 21.59 18.25 -40.71
N VAL A 91 21.96 19.53 -40.57
CA VAL A 91 21.89 20.52 -41.65
C VAL A 91 23.22 20.55 -42.38
N ARG A 92 23.23 20.21 -43.68
CA ARG A 92 24.37 20.50 -44.56
C ARG A 92 24.33 21.97 -44.95
N ARG A 93 25.47 22.65 -44.83
CA ARG A 93 25.68 23.99 -45.37
C ARG A 93 26.29 23.83 -46.76
N ASP A 94 25.54 24.26 -47.76
CA ASP A 94 25.91 24.47 -49.15
C ASP A 94 26.89 25.65 -49.32
#